data_AF-A0A9Q5TII5-F1
#
_entry.id   AF-A0A9Q5TII5-F1
#
_cell.length_a   1.000
_cell.length_b   1.000
_cell.length_c   1.000
_cell.angle_alpha   90.00
_cell.angle_beta   90.00
_cell.angle_gamma   90.00
#
_symmetry.space_group_name_H-M   'P 1'
#
loop_
_entity.id
_entity.type
_entity.pdbx_description
1 polymer ?
#
loop_
_entity_poly.entity_id
_entity_poly.type
_entity_poly.pdbx_seq_one_letter_code
_entity_poly.pdbx_strand_id
1 'polypeptide(L)'
;MMALVDQAAMLAPGGRVRLVEVDASEFSGGIHRFHYAPFPHTPEEIDAANGDEEKLGPKPIVFGGNTYDFWPFQVAGLELSTDQAAEPSLSVSNLDGHITALCLQFKDMVNARVSIIDTYAVYLDAVNYPGGANPTADSSMFTLQTFWLDTKTSEDDEVVTWSLSSPADLQGLVIPTRQITSLCEWALRGQYRSGDGCTYNGTAYFDAKGNPVADPALDVCGGCLSDCRKRFGAGLAEPNTATLDFGGYPATVLFSR
;
A
#
# COMPACT_ATOMS: atom_id res chain seq x y z
N MET A 1 8.09 40.82 25.28
CA MET A 1 8.74 39.60 25.82
C MET A 1 7.77 38.47 25.56
N MET A 2 7.91 37.80 24.41
CA MET A 2 7.00 36.71 24.00
C MET A 2 7.21 35.50 24.92
N ALA A 3 6.11 34.89 25.36
CA ALA A 3 6.13 33.74 26.25
C ALA A 3 6.67 32.51 25.51
N LEU A 4 7.44 31.67 26.21
CA LEU A 4 8.07 30.46 25.67
C LEU A 4 7.09 29.47 25.01
N VAL A 5 5.80 29.58 25.34
CA VAL A 5 4.74 28.70 24.82
C VAL A 5 4.35 29.07 23.38
N ASP A 6 4.46 30.34 22.99
CA ASP A 6 4.21 30.78 21.59
C ASP A 6 5.28 30.26 20.62
N GLN A 7 6.51 30.03 21.11
CA GLN A 7 7.59 29.47 20.27
C GLN A 7 7.48 27.96 20.02
N ALA A 8 6.72 27.23 20.83
CA ALA A 8 6.53 25.78 20.66
C ALA A 8 5.41 25.45 19.64
N ALA A 9 4.49 26.40 19.39
CA ALA A 9 3.38 26.25 18.45
C ALA A 9 3.63 26.86 17.07
N MET A 10 4.60 27.78 16.94
CA MET A 10 5.08 28.21 15.64
C MET A 10 5.92 27.09 15.02
N LEU A 11 5.46 26.56 13.88
CA LEU A 11 6.31 25.81 12.97
C LEU A 11 7.52 26.70 12.63
N ALA A 12 8.63 26.49 13.32
CA ALA A 12 9.93 26.83 12.76
C ALA A 12 10.01 26.12 11.39
N PRO A 13 10.71 26.67 10.39
CA PRO A 13 10.81 26.09 9.05
C PRO A 13 11.13 24.57 9.02
N GLY A 14 11.70 23.99 10.07
CA GLY A 14 11.93 22.55 10.25
C GLY A 14 10.89 21.76 11.07
N GLY A 15 9.63 22.20 11.17
CA GLY A 15 8.58 21.44 11.85
C GLY A 15 8.20 20.15 11.12
N ARG A 16 7.96 19.06 11.86
CA ARG A 16 7.46 17.80 11.30
C ARG A 16 6.00 17.98 10.84
N VAL A 17 5.70 17.47 9.66
CA VAL A 17 4.36 17.46 9.07
C VAL A 17 3.98 16.01 8.81
N ARG A 18 2.83 15.61 9.37
CA ARG A 18 2.24 14.29 9.12
C ARG A 18 1.09 14.41 8.15
N LEU A 19 1.18 13.65 7.07
CA LEU A 19 0.16 13.51 6.04
C LEU A 19 -0.39 12.08 6.11
N VAL A 20 -1.69 11.92 5.89
CA VAL A 20 -2.35 10.62 5.85
C VAL A 20 -3.07 10.47 4.53
N GLU A 21 -2.85 9.34 3.87
CA GLU A 21 -3.60 8.90 2.71
C GLU A 21 -4.35 7.60 3.06
N VAL A 22 -5.66 7.57 2.82
CA VAL A 22 -6.51 6.38 2.95
C VAL A 22 -7.01 6.01 1.56
N ASP A 23 -6.48 4.93 1.01
CA ASP A 23 -6.83 4.39 -0.29
C ASP A 23 -7.84 3.26 -0.14
N ALA A 24 -9.08 3.56 -0.52
CA ALA A 24 -10.25 2.70 -0.52
C ALA A 24 -10.68 2.34 -1.96
N SER A 25 -9.82 2.53 -2.95
CA SER A 25 -10.14 2.32 -4.37
C SER A 25 -10.53 0.88 -4.71
N GLU A 26 -10.00 -0.11 -3.98
CA GLU A 26 -10.31 -1.54 -4.19
C GLU A 26 -11.81 -1.85 -4.05
N PHE A 27 -12.53 -1.08 -3.22
CA PHE A 27 -13.97 -1.22 -3.02
C PHE A 27 -14.75 0.04 -3.43
N SER A 28 -14.18 0.84 -4.35
CA SER A 28 -14.80 2.07 -4.90
C SER A 28 -15.05 3.18 -3.88
N GLY A 29 -14.31 3.21 -2.77
CA GLY A 29 -14.35 4.29 -1.78
C GLY A 29 -13.52 5.52 -2.16
N GLY A 30 -12.65 5.40 -3.16
CA GLY A 30 -11.77 6.49 -3.61
C GLY A 30 -10.52 6.64 -2.75
N ILE A 31 -9.81 7.76 -2.90
CA ILE A 31 -8.59 8.08 -2.14
C ILE A 31 -8.85 9.34 -1.33
N HIS A 32 -8.69 9.25 -0.02
CA HIS A 32 -8.86 10.36 0.91
C HIS A 32 -7.48 10.82 1.40
N ARG A 33 -7.17 12.11 1.27
CA ARG A 33 -5.88 12.69 1.65
C ARG A 33 -6.09 13.83 2.61
N PHE A 34 -5.46 13.75 3.78
CA PHE A 34 -5.65 14.77 4.80
C PHE A 34 -4.43 14.99 5.69
N HIS A 35 -4.40 16.17 6.32
CA HIS A 35 -3.41 16.56 7.33
C HIS A 35 -4.09 17.33 8.48
N TYR A 36 -3.42 17.38 9.62
CA TYR A 36 -3.83 18.20 10.78
C TYR A 36 -2.65 19.03 11.31
N ALA A 37 -1.82 19.50 10.36
CA ALA A 37 -0.72 20.39 10.65
C ALA A 37 -1.18 21.86 10.57
N PRO A 38 -0.90 22.69 11.59
CA PRO A 38 -1.24 24.11 11.55
C PRO A 38 -0.30 24.85 10.59
N PHE A 39 -0.75 25.14 9.37
CA PHE A 39 0.05 25.86 8.38
C PHE A 39 -0.22 27.38 8.46
N PRO A 40 0.80 28.23 8.65
CA PRO A 40 0.59 29.66 8.88
C PRO A 40 0.07 30.39 7.62
N HIS A 41 -0.81 31.37 7.84
CA HIS A 41 -1.17 32.34 6.80
C HIS A 41 -0.04 33.34 6.58
N THR A 42 0.13 33.77 5.34
CA THR A 42 1.07 34.82 4.97
C THR A 42 0.52 36.19 5.38
N PRO A 43 1.38 37.19 5.60
CA PRO A 43 0.94 38.56 5.91
C PRO A 43 -0.02 39.11 4.84
N GLU A 44 0.21 38.78 3.57
CA GLU A 44 -0.61 39.21 2.43
C GLU A 44 -2.05 38.68 2.51
N GLU A 45 -2.23 37.43 2.94
CA GLU A 45 -3.55 36.82 3.13
C GLU A 45 -4.26 37.39 4.36
N ILE A 46 -3.51 37.71 5.42
CA ILE A 46 -4.05 38.36 6.63
C ILE A 46 -4.53 39.78 6.28
N ASP A 47 -3.74 40.53 5.51
CA ASP A 47 -4.12 41.86 5.04
C ASP A 47 -5.32 41.80 4.10
N ALA A 48 -5.38 40.80 3.20
CA ALA A 48 -6.50 40.58 2.29
C ALA A 48 -7.79 40.15 3.02
N ALA A 49 -7.66 39.43 4.14
CA ALA A 49 -8.80 39.06 4.97
C ALA A 49 -9.46 40.29 5.60
N ASN A 50 -8.73 41.38 5.84
CA ASN A 50 -9.25 42.65 6.37
C ASN A 50 -10.12 42.48 7.63
N GLY A 51 -9.71 41.56 8.51
CA GLY A 51 -10.41 41.24 9.76
C GLY A 51 -11.58 40.25 9.63
N ASP A 52 -11.78 39.65 8.46
CA ASP A 52 -12.78 38.62 8.20
C ASP A 52 -12.21 37.22 8.52
N GLU A 53 -12.61 36.66 9.66
CA GLU A 53 -12.10 35.36 10.15
C GLU A 53 -12.48 34.19 9.24
N GLU A 54 -13.60 34.27 8.50
CA GLU A 54 -14.02 33.19 7.57
C GLU A 54 -13.05 33.03 6.39
N LYS A 55 -12.27 34.07 6.07
CA LYS A 55 -11.26 34.03 5.00
C LYS A 55 -9.92 33.44 5.43
N LEU A 56 -9.71 33.25 6.73
CA LEU A 56 -8.52 32.63 7.31
C LEU A 56 -8.80 31.19 7.74
N GLY A 57 -9.55 30.47 6.89
CA GLY A 57 -9.80 29.04 7.07
C GLY A 57 -8.54 28.19 6.88
N PRO A 58 -8.58 26.93 7.34
CA PRO A 58 -7.44 26.04 7.27
C PRO A 58 -7.04 25.77 5.82
N LYS A 59 -5.72 25.74 5.57
CA LYS A 59 -5.16 25.55 4.22
C LYS A 59 -4.84 24.09 3.95
N PRO A 60 -5.04 23.62 2.70
CA PRO A 60 -4.51 22.35 2.27
C PRO A 60 -2.98 22.42 2.13
N ILE A 61 -2.33 21.26 2.22
CA ILE A 61 -0.89 21.08 1.94
C ILE A 61 -0.72 20.28 0.66
N VAL A 62 0.18 20.71 -0.22
CA VAL A 62 0.56 20.00 -1.44
C VAL A 62 1.92 19.32 -1.24
N PHE A 63 2.00 18.01 -1.46
CA PHE A 63 3.24 17.26 -1.35
C PHE A 63 3.34 16.22 -2.46
N GLY A 64 4.42 16.25 -3.24
CA GLY A 64 4.61 15.34 -4.37
C GLY A 64 3.52 15.50 -5.44
N GLY A 65 2.99 16.72 -5.60
CA GLY A 65 1.89 17.02 -6.52
C GLY A 65 0.49 16.60 -6.03
N ASN A 66 0.37 16.01 -4.84
CA ASN A 66 -0.92 15.62 -4.26
C ASN A 66 -1.36 16.63 -3.20
N THR A 67 -2.63 17.03 -3.27
CA THR A 67 -3.26 17.90 -2.27
C THR A 67 -3.79 17.07 -1.11
N TYR A 68 -3.46 17.50 0.11
CA TYR A 68 -3.96 16.97 1.37
C TYR A 68 -4.82 18.06 2.00
N ASP A 69 -6.08 17.75 2.28
CA ASP A 69 -7.00 18.69 2.90
C ASP A 69 -6.81 18.75 4.41
N PHE A 70 -7.17 19.87 5.04
CA PHE A 70 -7.12 19.96 6.48
C PHE A 70 -8.28 19.18 7.09
N TRP A 71 -7.96 18.09 7.78
CA TRP A 71 -8.95 17.27 8.49
C TRP A 71 -8.37 16.78 9.82
N PRO A 72 -9.01 17.04 10.96
CA PRO A 72 -8.49 16.60 12.26
C PRO A 72 -8.42 15.08 12.38
N PHE A 73 -7.25 14.58 12.74
CA PHE A 73 -7.01 13.18 13.02
C PHE A 73 -5.96 12.99 14.11
N GLN A 74 -5.93 11.81 14.70
CA GLN A 74 -4.94 11.37 15.65
C GLN A 74 -4.49 9.95 15.28
N VAL A 75 -3.17 9.72 15.33
CA VAL A 75 -2.61 8.37 15.23
C VAL A 75 -1.86 8.07 16.52
N ALA A 76 -2.19 6.95 17.14
CA ALA A 76 -1.50 6.42 18.32
C ALA A 76 -0.91 5.03 18.02
N GLY A 77 0.02 4.57 18.85
CA GLY A 77 0.54 3.19 18.76
C GLY A 77 1.47 2.91 17.58
N LEU A 78 2.09 3.94 16.97
CA LEU A 78 3.08 3.76 15.89
C LEU A 78 4.45 3.25 16.36
N GLU A 79 4.64 3.08 17.67
CA GLU A 79 5.92 2.68 18.24
C GLU A 79 6.22 1.21 17.88
N LEU A 80 7.27 1.00 17.08
CA LEU A 80 7.83 -0.34 16.88
C LEU A 80 8.61 -0.74 18.15
N SER A 81 8.10 -1.72 18.87
CA SER A 81 8.89 -2.49 19.83
C SER A 81 9.60 -3.64 19.09
N THR A 82 10.77 -4.07 19.57
CA THR A 82 11.44 -5.28 19.04
C THR A 82 10.67 -6.56 19.34
N ASP A 83 9.75 -6.50 20.30
CA ASP A 83 9.13 -7.68 20.90
C ASP A 83 7.64 -7.85 20.52
N GLN A 84 7.00 -6.79 20.01
CA GLN A 84 5.57 -6.81 19.65
C GLN A 84 5.33 -6.00 18.37
N ALA A 85 4.49 -6.55 17.49
CA ALA A 85 4.00 -5.82 16.33
C ALA A 85 3.27 -4.54 16.78
N ALA A 86 3.48 -3.44 16.08
CA ALA A 86 2.75 -2.21 16.35
C ALA A 86 1.26 -2.45 16.05
N GLU A 87 0.39 -2.13 17.01
CA GLU A 87 -1.06 -2.08 16.84
C GLU A 87 -1.51 -0.61 16.85
N PRO A 88 -1.27 0.15 15.77
CA PRO A 88 -1.63 1.55 15.78
C PRO A 88 -3.15 1.71 15.70
N SER A 89 -3.63 2.85 16.17
CA SER A 89 -5.01 3.27 16.01
C SER A 89 -5.06 4.59 15.25
N LEU A 90 -6.06 4.71 14.38
CA LEU A 90 -6.37 5.95 13.66
C LEU A 90 -7.73 6.45 14.14
N SER A 91 -7.75 7.66 14.69
CA SER A 91 -8.97 8.38 15.06
C SER A 91 -9.13 9.58 14.12
N VAL A 92 -10.29 9.71 13.49
CA VAL A 92 -10.60 10.78 12.54
C VAL A 92 -11.84 11.51 13.01
N SER A 93 -11.83 12.84 12.94
CA SER A 93 -13.00 13.65 13.32
C SER A 93 -14.18 13.41 12.37
N ASN A 94 -15.37 13.24 12.93
CA ASN A 94 -16.62 12.97 12.24
C ASN A 94 -17.41 14.25 11.95
N LEU A 95 -16.76 15.25 11.35
CA LEU A 95 -17.39 16.52 11.03
C LEU A 95 -18.65 16.31 10.17
N ASP A 96 -19.78 16.82 10.64
CA ASP A 96 -21.11 16.69 10.03
C ASP A 96 -21.54 15.25 9.69
N GLY A 97 -21.00 14.24 10.39
CA GLY A 97 -21.30 12.82 10.14
C GLY A 97 -20.70 12.28 8.84
N HIS A 98 -19.78 13.00 8.20
CA HIS A 98 -19.19 12.62 6.92
C HIS A 98 -18.49 11.25 6.99
N ILE A 99 -17.75 10.99 8.06
CA ILE A 99 -17.00 9.74 8.24
C ILE A 99 -17.95 8.57 8.51
N THR A 100 -18.98 8.78 9.34
CA THR A 100 -20.06 7.78 9.53
C THR A 100 -20.74 7.42 8.21
N ALA A 101 -21.02 8.40 7.35
CA ALA A 101 -21.62 8.14 6.04
C ALA A 101 -20.71 7.27 5.15
N LEU A 102 -19.40 7.52 5.16
CA LEU A 102 -18.41 6.68 4.46
C LEU A 102 -18.39 5.25 5.01
N CYS A 103 -18.37 5.10 6.34
CA CYS A 103 -18.43 3.79 7.00
C CYS A 103 -19.68 3.01 6.59
N LEU A 104 -20.86 3.64 6.59
CA LEU A 104 -22.11 2.98 6.19
C LEU A 104 -22.09 2.56 4.71
N GLN A 105 -21.54 3.40 3.83
CA GLN A 105 -21.50 3.14 2.40
C GLN A 105 -20.50 2.03 2.03
N PHE A 106 -19.36 1.97 2.72
CA PHE A 106 -18.21 1.14 2.37
C PHE A 106 -17.82 0.12 3.44
N LYS A 107 -18.80 -0.34 4.25
CA LYS A 107 -18.60 -1.38 5.28
C LYS A 107 -17.43 -1.06 6.22
N ASP A 108 -17.55 0.08 6.88
CA ASP A 108 -16.59 0.63 7.84
C ASP A 108 -15.20 0.91 7.26
N MET A 109 -15.08 0.98 5.93
CA MET A 109 -13.82 1.21 5.21
C MET A 109 -12.76 0.13 5.47
N VAL A 110 -13.17 -1.05 5.96
CA VAL A 110 -12.26 -2.16 6.28
C VAL A 110 -11.49 -2.59 5.03
N ASN A 111 -10.21 -2.90 5.21
CA ASN A 111 -9.20 -3.17 4.19
C ASN A 111 -8.74 -1.94 3.37
N ALA A 112 -9.14 -0.72 3.71
CA ALA A 112 -8.51 0.46 3.09
C ALA A 112 -7.03 0.53 3.46
N ARG A 113 -6.17 0.83 2.49
CA ARG A 113 -4.74 1.04 2.74
C ARG A 113 -4.53 2.42 3.35
N VAL A 114 -3.92 2.47 4.52
CA VAL A 114 -3.56 3.71 5.23
C VAL A 114 -2.05 3.94 5.08
N SER A 115 -1.68 5.05 4.45
CA SER A 115 -0.29 5.50 4.30
C SER A 115 -0.06 6.73 5.16
N ILE A 116 0.75 6.57 6.20
CA ILE A 116 1.20 7.65 7.08
C ILE A 116 2.54 8.14 6.56
N ILE A 117 2.57 9.39 6.13
CA ILE A 117 3.73 10.04 5.52
C ILE A 117 4.19 11.12 6.49
N ASP A 118 5.35 10.90 7.10
CA ASP A 118 6.01 11.90 7.94
C ASP A 118 7.11 12.59 7.13
N THR A 119 6.99 13.91 6.96
CA THR A 119 7.97 14.76 6.31
C THR A 119 8.24 16.01 7.16
N TYR A 120 9.04 16.94 6.65
CA TYR A 120 9.29 18.24 7.27
C TYR A 120 8.74 19.34 6.38
N ALA A 121 8.27 20.44 6.98
CA ALA A 121 7.73 21.57 6.25
C ALA A 121 8.68 22.03 5.13
N VAL A 122 9.99 22.16 5.39
CA VAL A 122 11.00 22.54 4.38
C VAL A 122 10.97 21.75 3.06
N TYR A 123 10.50 20.49 3.08
CA TYR A 123 10.49 19.61 1.91
C TYR A 123 9.17 19.66 1.13
N LEU A 124 8.16 20.38 1.62
CA LEU A 124 6.87 20.53 0.96
C LEU A 124 6.99 21.26 -0.39
N ASP A 125 6.01 21.05 -1.26
CA ASP A 125 6.03 21.64 -2.59
C ASP A 125 6.02 23.18 -2.53
N ALA A 126 6.59 23.81 -3.55
CA ALA A 126 6.74 25.26 -3.61
C ALA A 126 5.42 26.03 -3.56
N VAL A 127 4.32 25.41 -4.00
CA VAL A 127 2.96 25.97 -4.00
C VAL A 127 2.46 26.31 -2.59
N ASN A 128 2.99 25.64 -1.56
CA ASN A 128 2.59 25.92 -0.17
C ASN A 128 3.16 27.24 0.36
N TYR A 129 4.14 27.83 -0.32
CA TYR A 129 4.89 28.99 0.17
C TYR A 129 4.56 30.26 -0.62
N PRO A 130 4.67 31.44 0.02
CA PRO A 130 4.46 32.72 -0.67
C PRO A 130 5.36 32.83 -1.91
N GLY A 131 4.78 33.32 -3.00
CA GLY A 131 5.45 33.41 -4.31
C GLY A 131 5.65 32.07 -5.02
N GLY A 132 5.11 30.95 -4.50
CA GLY A 132 5.19 29.64 -5.15
C GLY A 132 6.62 29.11 -5.26
N ALA A 133 7.48 29.49 -4.32
CA ALA A 133 8.91 29.18 -4.36
C ALA A 133 9.36 28.47 -3.08
N ASN A 134 9.93 27.27 -3.24
CA ASN A 134 10.63 26.57 -2.18
C ASN A 134 11.87 25.87 -2.78
N PRO A 135 13.10 26.38 -2.54
CA PRO A 135 14.32 25.79 -3.08
C PRO A 135 14.70 24.46 -2.44
N THR A 136 14.11 24.10 -1.29
CA THR A 136 14.35 22.84 -0.59
C THR A 136 13.23 21.83 -0.78
N ALA A 137 12.25 22.10 -1.66
CA ALA A 137 11.19 21.15 -1.97
C ALA A 137 11.78 19.83 -2.49
N ASP A 138 11.45 18.73 -1.82
CA ASP A 138 11.93 17.39 -2.17
C ASP A 138 10.90 16.34 -1.77
N SER A 139 10.17 15.82 -2.76
CA SER A 139 9.14 14.81 -2.55
C SER A 139 9.71 13.43 -2.19
N SER A 140 11.02 13.23 -2.22
CA SER A 140 11.68 11.99 -1.79
C SER A 140 12.01 11.97 -0.29
N MET A 141 11.99 13.13 0.37
CA MET A 141 12.35 13.27 1.78
C MET A 141 11.14 13.03 2.69
N PHE A 142 10.77 11.77 2.86
CA PHE A 142 9.70 11.35 3.77
C PHE A 142 9.95 9.97 4.36
N THR A 143 9.32 9.70 5.49
CA THR A 143 9.17 8.36 6.05
C THR A 143 7.75 7.88 5.75
N LEU A 144 7.62 6.66 5.21
CA LEU A 144 6.35 6.03 4.92
C LEU A 144 6.10 4.86 5.86
N GLN A 145 4.94 4.86 6.51
CA GLN A 145 4.41 3.70 7.21
C GLN A 145 3.08 3.31 6.56
N THR A 146 2.94 2.05 6.17
CA THR A 146 1.73 1.54 5.51
C THR A 146 1.03 0.53 6.41
N PHE A 147 -0.27 0.71 6.57
CA PHE A 147 -1.16 -0.12 7.37
C PHE A 147 -2.47 -0.36 6.62
N TRP A 148 -3.35 -1.19 7.17
CA TRP A 148 -4.71 -1.39 6.67
C TRP A 148 -5.71 -1.14 7.78
N LEU A 149 -6.87 -0.55 7.44
CA LEU A 149 -8.00 -0.48 8.37
C LEU A 149 -8.52 -1.90 8.63
N ASP A 150 -8.45 -2.35 9.89
CA ASP A 150 -8.86 -3.70 10.27
C ASP A 150 -10.27 -3.70 10.88
N THR A 151 -10.42 -3.09 12.06
CA THR A 151 -11.70 -3.08 12.77
C THR A 151 -12.03 -1.66 13.24
N LYS A 152 -13.27 -1.21 13.03
CA LYS A 152 -13.78 0.03 13.66
C LYS A 152 -14.01 -0.24 15.15
N THR A 153 -13.23 0.40 16.01
CA THR A 153 -13.22 0.15 17.45
C THR A 153 -14.21 1.04 18.21
N SER A 154 -14.42 2.27 17.74
CA SER A 154 -15.44 3.18 18.29
C SER A 154 -15.97 4.13 17.22
N GLU A 155 -17.19 4.59 17.42
CA GLU A 155 -17.85 5.61 16.61
C GLU A 155 -18.73 6.46 17.52
N ASP A 156 -18.45 7.76 17.53
CA ASP A 156 -19.25 8.79 18.19
C ASP A 156 -19.56 9.92 17.18
N ASP A 157 -20.44 10.84 17.56
CA ASP A 157 -20.83 11.99 16.71
C ASP A 157 -19.64 12.90 16.36
N GLU A 158 -18.56 12.87 17.13
CA GLU A 158 -17.38 13.72 16.94
C GLU A 158 -16.17 12.99 16.34
N VAL A 159 -16.03 11.68 16.55
CA VAL A 159 -14.81 10.92 16.20
C VAL A 159 -15.16 9.47 15.84
N VAL A 160 -14.52 8.97 14.79
CA VAL A 160 -14.50 7.53 14.44
C VAL A 160 -13.10 6.99 14.60
N THR A 161 -12.94 5.84 15.26
CA THR A 161 -11.65 5.21 15.52
C THR A 161 -11.58 3.81 14.94
N TRP A 162 -10.43 3.48 14.36
CA TRP A 162 -10.09 2.15 13.84
C TRP A 162 -8.81 1.61 14.47
N SER A 163 -8.75 0.28 14.59
CA SER A 163 -7.49 -0.46 14.69
C SER A 163 -6.85 -0.59 13.31
N LEU A 164 -5.54 -0.41 13.27
CA LEU A 164 -4.74 -0.60 12.06
C LEU A 164 -3.98 -1.93 12.16
N SER A 165 -3.98 -2.69 11.08
CA SER A 165 -3.16 -3.89 10.95
C SER A 165 -1.88 -3.60 10.16
N SER A 166 -0.77 -4.21 10.59
CA SER A 166 0.47 -4.17 9.84
C SER A 166 0.37 -5.08 8.60
N PRO A 167 1.14 -4.82 7.53
CA PRO A 167 1.22 -5.75 6.39
C PRO A 167 1.66 -7.17 6.78
N ALA A 168 2.34 -7.35 7.92
CA ALA A 168 2.73 -8.65 8.43
C ALA A 168 1.58 -9.39 9.13
N ASP A 169 0.59 -8.65 9.66
CA ASP A 169 -0.55 -9.19 10.41
C ASP A 169 -1.83 -9.31 9.58
N LEU A 170 -1.79 -8.95 8.29
CA LEU A 170 -2.95 -9.03 7.41
C LEU A 170 -3.50 -10.47 7.40
N GLN A 171 -4.66 -10.66 8.03
CA GLN A 171 -5.28 -11.97 8.21
C GLN A 171 -5.48 -12.67 6.87
N GLY A 172 -4.89 -13.87 6.74
CA GLY A 172 -5.11 -14.76 5.59
C GLY A 172 -3.91 -14.91 4.64
N LEU A 173 -2.87 -14.09 4.78
CA LEU A 173 -1.62 -14.26 4.03
C LEU A 173 -0.57 -14.99 4.87
N VAL A 174 -0.42 -16.29 4.64
CA VAL A 174 0.69 -17.07 5.21
C VAL A 174 1.93 -16.81 4.37
N ILE A 175 2.93 -16.16 4.97
CA ILE A 175 4.29 -16.10 4.44
C ILE A 175 5.01 -17.35 5.01
N PRO A 176 5.44 -18.32 4.19
CA PRO A 176 5.70 -18.28 2.75
C PRO A 176 4.49 -18.61 1.87
N THR A 177 4.30 -17.86 0.78
CA THR A 177 3.22 -18.11 -0.20
C THR A 177 3.41 -19.39 -1.02
N ARG A 178 4.59 -20.03 -0.95
CA ARG A 178 4.91 -21.24 -1.71
C ARG A 178 4.60 -22.48 -0.88
N GLN A 179 3.62 -23.26 -1.35
CA GLN A 179 3.27 -24.54 -0.75
C GLN A 179 4.20 -25.63 -1.27
N ILE A 180 4.65 -26.54 -0.40
CA ILE A 180 5.45 -27.70 -0.82
C ILE A 180 4.51 -28.74 -1.42
N THR A 181 4.30 -28.68 -2.74
CA THR A 181 3.45 -29.62 -3.47
C THR A 181 4.24 -30.38 -4.54
N SER A 182 3.69 -31.50 -5.04
CA SER A 182 4.27 -32.28 -6.14
C SER A 182 4.02 -31.68 -7.52
N LEU A 183 3.24 -30.60 -7.61
CA LEU A 183 2.90 -29.90 -8.84
C LEU A 183 3.81 -28.69 -9.05
N CYS A 184 3.99 -28.28 -10.30
CA CYS A 184 4.79 -27.12 -10.67
C CYS A 184 4.10 -25.83 -10.25
N GLU A 185 4.70 -25.10 -9.31
CA GLU A 185 4.20 -23.79 -8.85
C GLU A 185 4.02 -22.80 -10.01
N TRP A 186 4.94 -22.81 -10.99
CA TRP A 186 4.86 -21.91 -12.14
C TRP A 186 3.60 -22.15 -12.97
N ALA A 187 3.19 -23.41 -13.14
CA ALA A 187 1.95 -23.72 -13.85
C ALA A 187 0.72 -23.33 -13.02
N LEU A 188 0.74 -23.59 -11.70
CA LEU A 188 -0.35 -23.24 -10.79
C LEU A 188 -0.60 -21.74 -10.69
N ARG A 189 0.46 -20.91 -10.76
CA ARG A 189 0.37 -19.44 -10.77
C ARG A 189 0.15 -18.84 -12.15
N GLY A 190 -0.03 -19.64 -13.20
CA GLY A 190 -0.16 -19.14 -14.57
C GLY A 190 1.11 -18.52 -15.14
N GLN A 191 2.26 -18.75 -14.51
CA GLN A 191 3.60 -18.30 -14.91
C GLN A 191 4.28 -19.27 -15.88
N TYR A 192 3.51 -20.10 -16.59
CA TYR A 192 4.06 -20.98 -17.62
C TYR A 192 4.61 -20.14 -18.79
N ARG A 193 5.89 -20.36 -19.15
CA ARG A 193 6.65 -19.59 -20.17
C ARG A 193 6.75 -18.07 -19.91
N SER A 194 6.49 -17.60 -18.70
CA SER A 194 6.56 -16.16 -18.39
C SER A 194 8.00 -15.63 -18.38
N GLY A 195 9.00 -16.50 -18.18
CA GLY A 195 10.38 -16.10 -17.86
C GLY A 195 10.57 -15.66 -16.39
N ASP A 196 9.48 -15.41 -15.68
CA ASP A 196 9.41 -15.19 -14.23
C ASP A 196 9.01 -16.49 -13.54
N GLY A 197 9.99 -17.39 -13.34
CA GLY A 197 9.82 -18.72 -12.76
C GLY A 197 10.01 -19.86 -13.77
N CYS A 198 9.14 -19.98 -14.79
CA CYS A 198 9.29 -20.99 -15.83
C CYS A 198 10.01 -20.43 -17.06
N THR A 199 11.22 -20.94 -17.33
CA THR A 199 12.05 -20.52 -18.48
C THR A 199 11.79 -21.29 -19.77
N TYR A 200 10.76 -22.16 -19.81
CA TYR A 200 10.49 -22.94 -21.01
C TYR A 200 10.14 -22.02 -22.20
N ASN A 201 10.96 -22.06 -23.24
CA ASN A 201 10.73 -21.29 -24.48
C ASN A 201 10.80 -22.19 -25.74
N GLY A 202 10.65 -23.51 -25.57
CA GLY A 202 10.72 -24.46 -26.68
C GLY A 202 9.47 -24.46 -27.57
N THR A 203 9.53 -25.17 -28.70
CA THR A 203 8.42 -25.29 -29.66
C THR A 203 7.62 -26.59 -29.50
N ALA A 204 7.89 -27.40 -28.47
CA ALA A 204 7.05 -28.55 -28.17
C ALA A 204 5.82 -28.09 -27.36
N TYR A 205 4.64 -28.33 -27.92
CA TYR A 205 3.36 -27.92 -27.35
C TYR A 205 2.55 -29.15 -26.93
N PHE A 206 1.88 -29.05 -25.79
CA PHE A 206 1.03 -30.10 -25.23
C PHE A 206 -0.23 -29.49 -24.61
N ASP A 207 -1.35 -30.22 -24.66
CA ASP A 207 -2.56 -29.86 -23.94
C ASP A 207 -2.42 -30.07 -22.41
N ALA A 208 -3.42 -29.65 -21.64
CA ALA A 208 -3.41 -29.80 -20.18
C ALA A 208 -3.36 -31.26 -19.68
N LYS A 209 -3.66 -32.24 -20.55
CA LYS A 209 -3.56 -33.68 -20.26
C LYS A 209 -2.21 -34.25 -20.70
N GLY A 210 -1.34 -33.45 -21.29
CA GLY A 210 -0.02 -33.84 -21.77
C GLY A 210 -0.03 -34.53 -23.13
N ASN A 211 -1.08 -34.39 -23.94
CA ASN A 211 -1.09 -34.87 -25.33
C ASN A 211 -0.44 -33.83 -26.25
N PRO A 212 0.34 -34.25 -27.27
CA PRO A 212 0.99 -33.31 -28.18
C PRO A 212 -0.02 -32.53 -29.00
N VAL A 213 0.18 -31.22 -29.12
CA VAL A 213 -0.62 -30.35 -29.98
C VAL A 213 0.29 -29.64 -30.98
N ALA A 214 -0.22 -29.39 -32.18
CA ALA A 214 0.52 -28.67 -33.22
C ALA A 214 0.27 -27.15 -33.14
N ASP A 215 -0.87 -26.75 -32.60
CA ASP A 215 -1.26 -25.35 -32.47
C ASP A 215 -0.72 -24.77 -31.15
N PRO A 216 0.14 -23.73 -31.19
CA PRO A 216 0.63 -23.05 -29.99
C PRO A 216 -0.48 -22.46 -29.11
N ALA A 217 -1.64 -22.10 -29.68
CA ALA A 217 -2.76 -21.54 -28.92
C ALA A 217 -3.43 -22.56 -27.99
N LEU A 218 -3.22 -23.85 -28.24
CA LEU A 218 -3.74 -24.95 -27.42
C LEU A 218 -2.72 -25.45 -26.39
N ASP A 219 -1.56 -24.78 -26.29
CA ASP A 219 -0.49 -25.17 -25.37
C ASP A 219 -0.84 -24.79 -23.92
N VAL A 220 -1.07 -25.80 -23.09
CA VAL A 220 -1.38 -25.62 -21.67
C VAL A 220 -0.50 -26.55 -20.83
N CYS A 221 0.19 -26.00 -19.84
CA CYS A 221 0.99 -26.79 -18.92
C CYS A 221 0.08 -27.41 -17.84
N GLY A 222 0.03 -28.75 -17.76
CA GLY A 222 -0.69 -29.47 -16.71
C GLY A 222 -0.04 -29.41 -15.33
N GLY A 223 1.20 -28.89 -15.24
CA GLY A 223 1.92 -28.70 -13.98
C GLY A 223 2.58 -29.97 -13.43
N CYS A 224 2.50 -31.12 -14.12
CA CYS A 224 3.15 -32.34 -13.69
C CYS A 224 4.64 -32.36 -14.07
N LEU A 225 5.47 -33.08 -13.30
CA LEU A 225 6.89 -33.27 -13.65
C LEU A 225 7.08 -33.91 -15.03
N SER A 226 6.14 -34.79 -15.44
CA SER A 226 6.10 -35.39 -16.77
C SER A 226 6.00 -34.36 -17.88
N ASP A 227 5.28 -33.26 -17.65
CA ASP A 227 5.07 -32.21 -18.66
C ASP A 227 6.35 -31.40 -18.86
N CYS A 228 7.05 -31.07 -17.77
CA CYS A 228 8.38 -30.46 -17.86
C CYS A 228 9.36 -31.37 -18.60
N ARG A 229 9.36 -32.69 -18.35
CA ARG A 229 10.23 -33.62 -19.09
C ARG A 229 9.91 -33.68 -20.59
N LYS A 230 8.63 -33.72 -20.96
CA LYS A 230 8.21 -33.70 -22.38
C LYS A 230 8.65 -32.42 -23.08
N ARG A 231 8.67 -31.30 -22.37
CA ARG A 231 8.99 -29.97 -22.89
C ARG A 231 10.49 -29.69 -22.94
N PHE A 232 11.17 -29.70 -21.79
CA PHE A 232 12.61 -29.45 -21.70
C PHE A 232 13.46 -30.60 -22.26
N GLY A 233 12.94 -31.83 -22.23
CA GLY A 233 13.59 -32.99 -22.83
C GLY A 233 13.32 -33.16 -24.32
N ALA A 234 12.51 -32.29 -24.94
CA ALA A 234 12.24 -32.35 -26.37
C ALA A 234 13.54 -32.15 -27.17
N GLY A 235 13.89 -33.12 -28.01
CA GLY A 235 15.09 -33.08 -28.84
C GLY A 235 16.37 -33.62 -28.18
N LEU A 236 16.31 -34.09 -26.92
CA LEU A 236 17.43 -34.77 -26.27
C LEU A 236 17.35 -36.29 -26.49
N ALA A 237 18.52 -36.93 -26.65
CA ALA A 237 18.63 -38.39 -26.74
C ALA A 237 18.15 -39.10 -25.46
N GLU A 238 18.31 -38.44 -24.30
CA GLU A 238 17.80 -38.90 -23.01
C GLU A 238 16.91 -37.81 -22.38
N PRO A 239 15.58 -37.85 -22.61
CA PRO A 239 14.67 -36.79 -22.13
C PRO A 239 14.62 -36.61 -20.60
N ASN A 240 15.05 -37.61 -19.84
CA ASN A 240 15.06 -37.57 -18.37
C ASN A 240 16.29 -36.87 -17.78
N THR A 241 17.32 -36.58 -18.58
CA THR A 241 18.52 -35.86 -18.13
C THR A 241 18.44 -34.35 -18.40
N ALA A 242 17.35 -33.89 -19.01
CA ALA A 242 17.09 -32.48 -19.25
C ALA A 242 17.12 -31.67 -17.95
N THR A 243 17.78 -30.51 -17.96
CA THR A 243 17.65 -29.54 -16.88
C THR A 243 16.23 -28.98 -16.90
N LEU A 244 15.49 -29.18 -15.81
CA LEU A 244 14.09 -28.78 -15.69
C LEU A 244 13.97 -27.58 -14.76
N ASP A 245 13.30 -26.52 -15.22
CA ASP A 245 12.79 -25.47 -14.33
C ASP A 245 11.42 -25.88 -13.77
N PHE A 246 11.45 -26.96 -12.99
CA PHE A 246 10.27 -27.48 -12.31
C PHE A 246 10.08 -26.77 -10.96
N GLY A 247 8.97 -26.04 -10.82
CA GLY A 247 8.65 -25.28 -9.61
C GLY A 247 8.08 -26.10 -8.45
N GLY A 248 7.97 -27.43 -8.57
CA GLY A 248 7.41 -28.30 -7.54
C GLY A 248 8.45 -29.14 -6.80
N TYR A 249 7.98 -29.92 -5.82
CA TYR A 249 8.79 -30.81 -4.99
C TYR A 249 8.36 -32.27 -5.20
N PRO A 250 8.94 -32.99 -6.18
CA PRO A 250 8.52 -34.35 -6.53
C PRO A 250 8.65 -35.36 -5.38
N ALA A 251 9.54 -35.08 -4.42
CA ALA A 251 9.78 -35.92 -3.26
C ALA A 251 8.58 -36.01 -2.29
N THR A 252 7.64 -35.08 -2.36
CA THR A 252 6.46 -35.06 -1.47
C THR A 252 5.54 -36.27 -1.66
N VAL A 253 5.54 -36.91 -2.83
CA VAL A 253 4.72 -38.09 -3.15
C VAL A 253 5.50 -39.40 -3.11
N LEU A 254 6.70 -39.43 -2.52
CA LEU A 254 7.52 -40.64 -2.39
C LEU A 254 6.84 -41.77 -1.60
N PHE A 255 5.80 -41.48 -0.80
CA PHE A 255 5.12 -42.45 0.05
C PHE A 255 3.75 -42.93 -0.45
N SER A 256 3.23 -42.39 -1.56
CA SER A 256 2.00 -42.91 -2.16
C SER A 256 2.35 -43.94 -3.24
N ARG A 257 2.34 -45.20 -2.85
CA ARG A 257 2.48 -46.37 -3.73
C ARG A 257 1.16 -47.12 -3.80
#